data_AF-A0A838KZG3-F1
#
_entry.id   AF-A0A838KZG3-F1
#
_cell.length_a   1.000
_cell.length_b   1.000
_cell.length_c   1.000
_cell.angle_alpha   90.00
_cell.angle_beta   90.00
_cell.angle_gamma   90.00
#
_symmetry.space_group_name_H-M   'P 1'
#
loop_
_entity.id
_entity.type
_entity.pdbx_description
1 polymer ?
#
loop_
_entity_poly.entity_id
_entity_poly.type
_entity_poly.pdbx_seq_one_letter_code
_entity_poly.pdbx_strand_id
1 'polypeptide(L)' 'MRKEYVGAGDGAEAIAWADATLRAEEEEKQRRNREELERVRDLAAPVLKTDDAANVLVRAALVDAGFHRHNGQWRMRRDS' A
#
# COMPACT_ATOMS: atom_id res chain seq x y z
N MET A 1 27.14 49.02 -14.61
CA MET A 1 26.67 47.63 -14.76
C MET A 1 25.55 47.39 -13.74
N ARG A 2 24.29 47.27 -14.16
CA ARG A 2 23.18 47.00 -13.24
C ARG A 2 23.21 45.51 -12.88
N LYS A 3 23.24 45.18 -11.58
CA LYS A 3 22.95 43.82 -11.09
C LYS A 3 21.45 43.62 -11.20
N GLU A 4 21.01 42.85 -12.17
CA GLU A 4 19.62 42.40 -12.26
C GLU A 4 19.44 41.26 -11.26
N TYR A 5 18.55 41.46 -10.30
CA TYR A 5 18.28 40.49 -9.24
C TYR A 5 17.43 39.38 -9.84
N VAL A 6 18.03 38.20 -10.06
CA VAL A 6 17.37 37.04 -10.72
C VAL A 6 16.15 36.50 -9.94
N GLY A 7 15.93 36.98 -8.70
CA GLY A 7 14.78 36.62 -7.86
C GLY A 7 13.58 37.57 -7.94
N ALA A 8 13.55 38.54 -8.86
CA ALA A 8 12.42 39.47 -9.01
C ALA A 8 12.13 39.78 -10.50
N GLY A 9 10.85 40.01 -10.81
CA GLY A 9 10.36 40.30 -12.17
C GLY A 9 9.57 39.15 -12.79
N ASP A 10 8.93 39.39 -13.94
CA ASP A 10 7.96 38.50 -14.57
C ASP A 10 8.43 37.05 -14.75
N GLY A 11 9.73 36.85 -15.03
CA GLY A 11 10.32 35.51 -15.14
C GLY A 11 10.40 34.74 -13.82
N ALA A 12 10.68 35.43 -12.71
CA ALA A 12 10.70 34.82 -11.38
C ALA A 12 9.28 34.48 -10.91
N GLU A 13 8.31 35.33 -11.23
CA GLU A 13 6.89 35.08 -10.95
C GLU A 13 6.35 33.88 -11.75
N ALA A 14 6.71 33.77 -13.03
CA ALA A 14 6.35 32.62 -13.86
C ALA A 14 6.91 31.29 -13.31
N ILE A 15 8.16 31.29 -12.85
CA ILE A 15 8.78 30.11 -12.23
C ILE A 15 8.10 29.76 -10.91
N ALA A 16 7.81 30.74 -10.06
CA ALA A 16 7.11 30.52 -8.79
C ALA A 16 5.70 29.95 -9.00
N TRP A 17 4.99 30.45 -10.02
CA TRP A 17 3.67 29.92 -10.40
C TRP A 17 3.75 28.49 -10.93
N ALA A 18 4.72 28.17 -11.78
CA ALA A 18 4.92 26.82 -12.29
C ALA A 18 5.24 25.84 -11.16
N ASP A 19 6.12 26.21 -10.24
CA ASP A 19 6.50 25.41 -9.07
C ASP A 19 5.31 25.20 -8.11
N ALA A 20 4.51 26.24 -7.84
CA ALA A 20 3.28 26.11 -7.06
C ALA A 20 2.26 25.18 -7.73
N THR A 21 2.14 25.24 -9.07
CA THR A 21 1.23 24.38 -9.84
C THR A 21 1.67 22.92 -9.75
N LEU A 22 2.96 22.63 -9.94
CA LEU A 22 3.50 21.27 -9.82
C LEU A 22 3.31 20.69 -8.41
N ARG A 23 3.50 21.50 -7.37
CA ARG A 23 3.24 21.07 -5.99
C ARG A 23 1.76 20.73 -5.78
N ALA A 24 0.86 21.59 -6.25
CA ALA A 24 -0.58 21.34 -6.12
C ALA A 24 -1.00 20.06 -6.86
N GLU A 25 -0.46 19.80 -8.06
CA GLU A 25 -0.72 18.58 -8.82
C GLU A 25 -0.25 17.32 -8.09
N GLU A 26 0.95 17.36 -7.50
CA GLU A 26 1.48 16.24 -6.73
C GLU A 26 0.68 16.01 -5.44
N GLU A 27 0.33 17.07 -4.71
CA GLU A 27 -0.51 16.97 -3.51
C GLU A 27 -1.87 16.35 -3.82
N GLU A 28 -2.51 16.77 -4.91
CA GLU A 28 -3.79 16.24 -5.38
C GLU A 28 -3.67 14.77 -5.82
N LYS A 29 -2.59 14.41 -6.52
CA LYS A 29 -2.29 13.01 -6.86
C LYS A 29 -2.12 12.16 -5.61
N GLN A 30 -1.36 12.63 -4.64
CA GLN A 30 -1.14 11.92 -3.38
C GLN A 30 -2.44 11.78 -2.58
N ARG A 31 -3.30 12.81 -2.57
CA ARG A 31 -4.63 12.75 -1.96
C ARG A 31 -5.49 11.66 -2.61
N ARG A 32 -5.61 11.67 -3.94
CA ARG A 32 -6.37 10.65 -4.68
C ARG A 32 -5.83 9.24 -4.46
N ASN A 33 -4.52 9.07 -4.46
CA ASN A 33 -3.90 7.77 -4.21
C ASN A 33 -4.19 7.25 -2.79
N ARG A 34 -4.18 8.13 -1.78
CA ARG A 34 -4.53 7.75 -0.41
C ARG A 34 -6.00 7.32 -0.31
N GLU A 35 -6.91 8.10 -0.89
CA GLU A 35 -8.35 7.80 -0.89
C GLU A 35 -8.65 6.48 -1.59
N GLU A 36 -8.00 6.22 -2.74
CA GLU A 36 -8.18 4.95 -3.45
C GLU A 36 -7.59 3.77 -2.67
N LEU A 37 -6.43 3.94 -2.05
CA LEU A 37 -5.83 2.90 -1.22
C LEU A 37 -6.70 2.56 0.00
N GLU A 38 -7.30 3.58 0.63
CA GLU A 38 -8.24 3.40 1.74
C GLU A 38 -9.48 2.61 1.28
N ARG A 39 -10.08 2.99 0.15
CA ARG A 39 -11.22 2.25 -0.44
C ARG A 39 -10.87 0.79 -0.72
N VAL A 40 -9.72 0.52 -1.33
CA VAL A 40 -9.26 -0.85 -1.61
C VAL A 40 -9.06 -1.63 -0.31
N ARG A 41 -8.49 -1.00 0.74
CA ARG A 41 -8.31 -1.64 2.05
C ARG A 41 -9.65 -1.98 2.70
N ASP A 42 -10.61 -1.07 2.65
CA ASP A 42 -11.94 -1.28 3.23
C ASP A 42 -12.68 -2.40 2.52
N LEU A 43 -12.59 -2.45 1.19
CA LEU A 43 -13.16 -3.54 0.37
C LEU A 43 -12.49 -4.89 0.65
N ALA A 44 -11.17 -4.91 0.87
CA ALA A 44 -10.42 -6.13 1.13
C ALA A 44 -10.54 -6.64 2.56
N ALA A 45 -10.76 -5.74 3.54
CA ALA A 45 -10.82 -6.07 4.97
C ALA A 45 -11.74 -7.26 5.33
N PRO A 46 -13.00 -7.33 4.85
CA PRO A 46 -13.86 -8.47 5.15
C PRO A 46 -13.36 -9.79 4.53
N VAL A 47 -12.78 -9.74 3.33
CA VAL A 47 -12.21 -10.92 2.66
C VAL A 47 -11.00 -11.43 3.43
N LEU A 48 -10.10 -10.54 3.86
CA LEU A 48 -8.92 -10.91 4.66
C LEU A 48 -9.32 -11.54 5.99
N LYS A 49 -10.32 -10.99 6.69
CA LYS A 49 -10.86 -11.59 7.92
C LYS A 49 -11.43 -12.99 7.67
N THR A 50 -12.09 -13.17 6.54
CA THR A 50 -12.68 -14.47 6.17
C THR A 50 -11.58 -15.47 5.81
N ASP A 51 -10.55 -15.04 5.09
CA ASP A 51 -9.37 -15.85 4.76
C ASP A 51 -8.62 -16.30 6.02
N ASP A 52 -8.43 -15.40 6.99
CA ASP A 52 -7.83 -15.74 8.28
C ASP A 52 -8.63 -16.82 9.02
N ALA A 53 -9.97 -16.67 9.07
CA ALA A 53 -10.84 -17.66 9.68
C ALA A 53 -10.80 -19.01 8.94
N ALA A 54 -10.83 -18.98 7.60
CA ALA A 54 -10.72 -20.17 6.77
C ALA A 54 -9.38 -20.88 6.99
N ASN A 55 -8.29 -20.13 7.10
CA ASN A 55 -6.97 -20.66 7.39
C ASN A 55 -6.92 -21.39 8.75
N VAL A 56 -7.60 -20.87 9.78
CA VAL A 56 -7.70 -21.59 11.07
C VAL A 56 -8.40 -22.93 10.90
N LEU A 57 -9.52 -22.97 10.18
CA LEU A 57 -10.28 -24.19 9.93
C LEU A 57 -9.47 -25.22 9.12
N VAL A 58 -8.80 -24.77 8.06
CA VAL A 58 -7.93 -25.64 7.24
C VAL A 58 -6.80 -26.23 8.08
N ARG A 59 -6.17 -25.43 8.94
CA ARG A 59 -5.10 -25.92 9.83
C ARG A 59 -5.62 -26.93 10.84
N ALA A 60 -6.80 -26.69 11.43
CA ALA A 60 -7.44 -27.64 12.34
C ALA A 60 -7.73 -28.97 11.64
N ALA A 61 -8.30 -28.93 10.44
CA ALA A 61 -8.59 -30.13 9.64
C ALA A 61 -7.32 -30.91 9.26
N LEU A 62 -6.24 -30.21 8.90
CA LEU A 62 -4.95 -30.84 8.60
C LEU A 62 -4.37 -31.55 9.82
N VAL A 63 -4.41 -30.92 11.00
CA VAL A 63 -3.94 -31.53 12.25
C VAL A 63 -4.78 -32.75 12.62
N ASP A 64 -6.10 -32.66 12.52
CA ASP A 64 -7.02 -33.78 12.78
C ASP A 64 -6.75 -34.96 11.83
N ALA A 65 -6.45 -34.68 10.56
CA ALA A 65 -6.03 -35.67 9.57
C ALA A 65 -4.60 -36.22 9.78
N GLY A 66 -3.92 -35.88 10.88
CA GLY A 66 -2.57 -36.38 11.20
C GLY A 66 -1.43 -35.67 10.47
N PHE A 67 -1.69 -34.52 9.85
CA PHE A 67 -0.64 -33.69 9.28
C PHE A 67 0.01 -32.80 10.34
N HIS A 68 1.28 -32.47 10.12
CA HIS A 68 2.03 -31.52 10.93
C HIS A 68 2.87 -30.62 10.02
N ARG A 69 3.37 -29.52 10.58
CA ARG A 69 4.21 -28.58 9.85
C ARG A 69 5.68 -28.94 10.01
N HIS A 70 6.37 -29.20 8.90
CA HIS A 70 7.81 -29.46 8.82
C HIS A 70 8.43 -28.55 7.77
N ASN A 71 9.39 -27.70 8.17
CA ASN A 71 10.04 -26.69 7.32
C ASN A 71 9.03 -25.83 6.51
N GLY A 72 7.97 -25.38 7.16
CA GLY A 72 6.94 -24.53 6.55
C GLY A 72 5.92 -25.26 5.67
N GLN A 73 6.06 -26.58 5.47
CA GLN A 73 5.15 -27.38 4.65
C GLN A 73 4.35 -28.36 5.52
N TRP A 74 3.14 -28.72 5.07
CA TRP A 74 2.35 -29.77 5.71
C TRP A 74 2.82 -31.15 5.26
N ARG A 75 3.06 -32.05 6.22
CA ARG A 75 3.47 -33.44 6.00
C ARG A 75 2.62 -34.37 6.84
N MET A 76 2.16 -35.47 6.25
CA MET A 76 1.45 -36.51 6.99
C MET A 76 2.43 -37.22 7.93
N ARG A 77 2.04 -37.43 9.18
CA ARG A 77 2.80 -38.31 10.08
C ARG A 77 2.71 -39.72 9.52
N ARG A 78 3.85 -40.41 9.45
CA ARG A 78 3.87 -41.85 9.17
C ARG A 78 3.86 -42.54 10.51
N ASP A 79 2.84 -43.34 10.78
CA ASP A 79 2.86 -44.27 11.90
C ASP A 79 4.06 -45.21 11.69
N SER A 80 4.95 -45.27 12.68
CA SER A 80 6.07 -46.21 12.75
C SER A 80 5.77 -47.25 13.82
#